data_AF-A0A9W6ZHY3-F1
#
_entry.id   AF-A0A9W6ZHY3-F1
#
_cell.length_a   1.000
_cell.length_b   1.000
_cell.length_c   1.000
_cell.angle_alpha   90.00
_cell.angle_beta   90.00
_cell.angle_gamma   90.00
#
_symmetry.space_group_name_H-M   'P 1'
#
loop_
_entity.id
_entity.type
_entity.pdbx_description
1 polymer ?
#
loop_
_entity_poly.entity_id
_entity_poly.type
_entity_poly.pdbx_seq_one_letter_code
_entity_poly.pdbx_strand_id
1 'polypeptide(L)'
;MEGSLPEPAPAGEAAVSRYSFAQMLTGQWQTVKAKNLLSKTILDELIRVVKGRIAVEETYSKGLAKLSTPISNSYATLTEAVVGFSSDILNKSVQHKELAENLQTDVLNELQNLREDVYKSGRSANTNITALSTRLKNGEVAYRKAHRAYDRAYHEASGHCISLKSTDPELAESLNDRVHEAIQKAEETGGGIATSASSLRKSAMHSLGIQSPTKDLVNWLLPSDSHKKHTTVEAAVQHLLNAENARANCLKAWDTLNAVHVQCAIEFQAILNDMQGLEERVIFEIQDMLRKHIVLESSCFANLQYDIQMLFGVMES
;
A
#
# COMPACT_ATOMS: atom_id res chain seq x y z
N MET A 1 3.64 15.82 -59.65
CA MET A 1 2.98 15.95 -58.34
C MET A 1 3.63 14.93 -57.42
N GLU A 2 4.78 15.27 -56.88
CA GLU A 2 5.49 14.46 -55.88
C GLU A 2 5.03 14.94 -54.51
N GLY A 3 4.17 14.16 -53.87
CA GLY A 3 3.74 14.40 -52.50
C GLY A 3 4.79 13.84 -51.55
N SER A 4 5.59 14.73 -50.97
CA SER A 4 6.51 14.42 -49.87
C SER A 4 5.73 13.87 -48.68
N LEU A 5 5.99 12.62 -48.32
CA LEU A 5 5.50 12.01 -47.08
C LEU A 5 6.08 12.77 -45.87
N PRO A 6 5.28 12.99 -44.81
CA PRO A 6 5.76 13.68 -43.62
C PRO A 6 6.79 12.81 -42.89
N GLU A 7 7.89 13.45 -42.54
CA GLU A 7 9.02 12.90 -41.81
C GLU A 7 8.56 12.34 -40.44
N PRO A 8 9.01 11.13 -40.04
CA PRO A 8 8.66 10.59 -38.73
C PRO A 8 9.28 11.44 -37.62
N ALA A 9 8.43 11.90 -36.70
CA ALA A 9 8.84 12.68 -35.54
C ALA A 9 9.92 11.93 -34.71
N PRO A 10 10.90 12.65 -34.13
CA PRO A 10 12.01 12.04 -33.42
C PRO A 10 11.51 11.24 -32.20
N ALA A 11 11.87 9.95 -32.19
CA ALA A 11 11.73 9.08 -31.03
C ALA A 11 12.67 9.56 -29.93
N GLY A 12 12.15 10.31 -28.93
CA GLY A 12 13.04 10.85 -27.90
C GLY A 12 12.42 11.57 -26.71
N GLU A 13 11.10 11.82 -26.69
CA GLU A 13 10.40 12.19 -25.45
C GLU A 13 9.43 11.06 -25.13
N ALA A 14 9.83 10.19 -24.21
CA ALA A 14 8.90 9.31 -23.53
C ALA A 14 7.77 10.21 -23.02
N ALA A 15 6.59 10.11 -23.62
CA ALA A 15 5.41 10.82 -23.19
C ALA A 15 5.24 10.49 -21.71
N VAL A 16 5.64 11.43 -20.84
CA VAL A 16 5.35 11.35 -19.42
C VAL A 16 3.85 11.19 -19.38
N SER A 17 3.38 9.99 -19.03
CA SER A 17 1.97 9.70 -18.91
C SER A 17 1.38 10.81 -18.05
N ARG A 18 0.51 11.65 -18.65
CA ARG A 18 -0.02 12.86 -18.01
C ARG A 18 -0.85 12.53 -16.75
N TYR A 19 -1.08 11.24 -16.49
CA TYR A 19 -1.91 10.73 -15.43
C TYR A 19 -1.22 9.53 -14.78
N SER A 20 -0.78 9.69 -13.52
CA SER A 20 -0.30 8.59 -12.70
C SER A 20 -1.17 8.39 -11.45
N PHE A 21 -1.26 7.16 -10.97
CA PHE A 21 -2.01 6.84 -9.76
C PHE A 21 -1.43 7.59 -8.55
N ALA A 22 -0.10 7.65 -8.43
CA ALA A 22 0.55 8.34 -7.33
C ALA A 22 0.22 9.83 -7.26
N GLN A 23 0.03 10.50 -8.42
CA GLN A 23 -0.30 11.92 -8.48
C GLN A 23 -1.81 12.20 -8.34
N MET A 24 -2.66 11.36 -8.94
CA MET A 24 -4.10 11.65 -9.04
C MET A 24 -4.95 10.98 -7.96
N LEU A 25 -4.49 9.86 -7.42
CA LEU A 25 -5.27 9.00 -6.52
C LEU A 25 -4.68 8.98 -5.11
N THR A 26 -3.89 10.00 -4.74
CA THR A 26 -3.41 10.16 -3.38
C THR A 26 -4.59 10.20 -2.40
N GLY A 27 -4.65 9.28 -1.44
CA GLY A 27 -5.78 9.15 -0.51
C GLY A 27 -7.02 8.41 -1.06
N GLN A 28 -7.04 8.00 -2.33
CA GLN A 28 -8.18 7.32 -2.96
C GLN A 28 -7.97 5.80 -3.13
N TRP A 29 -7.41 5.14 -2.11
CA TRP A 29 -7.13 3.70 -2.17
C TRP A 29 -8.36 2.85 -2.52
N GLN A 30 -9.54 3.22 -2.04
CA GLN A 30 -10.77 2.45 -2.31
C GLN A 30 -11.11 2.42 -3.81
N THR A 31 -10.83 3.51 -4.54
CA THR A 31 -11.00 3.57 -5.99
C THR A 31 -10.05 2.60 -6.69
N VAL A 32 -8.77 2.60 -6.31
CA VAL A 32 -7.75 1.70 -6.88
C VAL A 32 -8.11 0.23 -6.59
N LYS A 33 -8.52 -0.06 -5.36
CA LYS A 33 -8.98 -1.39 -4.96
C LYS A 33 -10.19 -1.86 -5.75
N ALA A 34 -11.18 -0.98 -5.95
CA ALA A 34 -12.37 -1.30 -6.74
C ALA A 34 -12.01 -1.58 -8.21
N LYS A 35 -11.07 -0.81 -8.78
CA LYS A 35 -10.56 -1.05 -10.14
C LYS A 35 -9.82 -2.38 -10.25
N ASN A 36 -8.93 -2.70 -9.31
CA ASN A 36 -8.25 -3.99 -9.29
C ASN A 36 -9.22 -5.18 -9.18
N LEU A 37 -10.29 -5.03 -8.40
CA LEU A 37 -11.35 -6.04 -8.32
C LEU A 37 -12.09 -6.20 -9.65
N LEU A 38 -12.37 -5.10 -10.35
CA LEU A 38 -12.96 -5.13 -11.68
C LEU A 38 -12.06 -5.85 -12.69
N SER A 39 -10.75 -5.56 -12.71
CA SER A 39 -9.80 -6.24 -13.60
C SER A 39 -9.78 -7.75 -13.33
N LYS A 40 -9.86 -8.16 -12.06
CA LYS A 40 -10.01 -9.57 -11.69
C LYS A 40 -11.31 -10.18 -12.25
N THR A 41 -12.45 -9.49 -12.12
CA THR A 41 -13.74 -9.97 -12.66
C THR A 41 -13.68 -10.14 -14.18
N ILE A 42 -13.06 -9.19 -14.88
CA ILE A 42 -12.87 -9.28 -16.34
C ILE A 42 -12.02 -10.50 -16.71
N LEU A 43 -10.93 -10.75 -15.98
CA LEU A 43 -10.10 -11.94 -16.19
C LEU A 43 -10.87 -13.24 -15.93
N ASP A 44 -11.67 -13.30 -14.86
CA ASP A 44 -12.53 -14.45 -14.55
C ASP A 44 -13.53 -14.73 -15.69
N GLU A 45 -14.13 -13.68 -16.25
CA GLU A 45 -15.05 -13.79 -17.38
C GLU A 45 -14.35 -14.26 -18.66
N LEU A 46 -13.18 -13.70 -18.97
CA LEU A 46 -12.40 -14.07 -20.15
C LEU A 46 -11.94 -15.53 -20.08
N ILE A 47 -11.43 -15.96 -18.91
CA ILE A 47 -11.06 -17.37 -18.64
C ILE A 47 -12.26 -18.29 -18.89
N ARG A 48 -13.45 -17.91 -18.42
CA ARG A 48 -14.67 -18.69 -18.63
C ARG A 48 -15.03 -18.80 -20.12
N VAL A 49 -14.92 -17.70 -20.87
CA VAL A 49 -15.19 -17.70 -22.32
C VAL A 49 -14.22 -18.62 -23.05
N VAL A 50 -12.91 -18.50 -22.79
CA VAL A 50 -11.88 -19.33 -23.44
C VAL A 50 -12.06 -20.81 -23.10
N LYS A 51 -12.36 -21.15 -21.83
CA LYS A 51 -12.73 -22.53 -21.44
C LYS A 51 -13.93 -23.06 -22.21
N GLY A 52 -14.97 -22.23 -22.36
CA GLY A 52 -16.15 -22.58 -23.15
C GLY A 52 -15.78 -22.86 -24.61
N ARG A 53 -14.93 -22.03 -25.22
CA ARG A 53 -14.47 -22.23 -26.60
C ARG A 53 -13.67 -23.52 -26.75
N ILE A 54 -12.70 -23.79 -25.87
CA ILE A 54 -11.90 -25.03 -25.88
C ILE A 54 -12.82 -26.26 -25.80
N ALA A 55 -13.82 -26.26 -24.90
CA ALA A 55 -14.75 -27.37 -24.77
C ALA A 55 -15.59 -27.62 -26.03
N VAL A 56 -15.96 -26.56 -26.75
CA VAL A 56 -16.66 -26.65 -28.04
C VAL A 56 -15.76 -27.30 -29.09
N GLU A 57 -14.51 -26.84 -29.21
CA GLU A 57 -13.55 -27.38 -30.18
C GLU A 57 -13.24 -28.87 -29.93
N GLU A 58 -13.03 -29.25 -28.66
CA GLU A 58 -12.85 -30.66 -28.30
C GLU A 58 -14.05 -31.52 -28.64
N THR A 59 -15.27 -31.02 -28.36
CA THR A 59 -16.51 -31.75 -28.62
C THR A 59 -16.72 -31.92 -30.12
N TYR A 60 -16.45 -30.86 -30.89
CA TYR A 60 -16.54 -30.86 -32.34
C TYR A 60 -15.54 -31.83 -32.97
N SER A 61 -14.27 -31.75 -32.56
CA SER A 61 -13.22 -32.69 -32.97
C SER A 61 -13.61 -34.15 -32.68
N LYS A 62 -14.06 -34.46 -31.47
CA LYS A 62 -14.53 -35.82 -31.09
C LYS A 62 -15.72 -36.28 -31.94
N GLY A 63 -16.61 -35.36 -32.32
CA GLY A 63 -17.73 -35.63 -33.23
C GLY A 63 -17.25 -36.01 -34.63
N LEU A 64 -16.34 -35.22 -35.21
CA LEU A 64 -15.76 -35.47 -36.53
C LEU A 64 -15.01 -36.81 -36.58
N ALA A 65 -14.19 -37.12 -35.58
CA ALA A 65 -13.46 -38.40 -35.51
C ALA A 65 -14.39 -39.63 -35.50
N LYS A 66 -15.60 -39.50 -34.94
CA LYS A 66 -16.59 -40.57 -34.96
C LYS A 66 -17.27 -40.71 -36.33
N LEU A 67 -17.39 -39.62 -37.08
CA LEU A 67 -17.99 -39.61 -38.41
C LEU A 67 -17.03 -40.10 -39.50
N SER A 68 -15.72 -39.97 -39.29
CA SER A 68 -14.68 -40.45 -40.21
C SER A 68 -14.48 -41.97 -40.20
N THR A 69 -15.47 -42.76 -39.78
CA THR A 69 -15.39 -44.22 -39.87
C THR A 69 -15.31 -44.64 -41.34
N PRO A 70 -14.28 -45.40 -41.75
CA PRO A 70 -14.12 -45.78 -43.14
C PRO A 70 -15.27 -46.67 -43.61
N ILE A 71 -15.79 -46.39 -44.80
CA ILE A 71 -16.80 -47.23 -45.47
C ILE A 71 -16.06 -48.38 -46.14
N SER A 72 -16.52 -49.62 -45.90
CA SER A 72 -15.84 -50.85 -46.33
C SER A 72 -15.65 -50.97 -47.85
N ASN A 73 -14.54 -51.63 -48.19
CA ASN A 73 -13.90 -51.78 -49.50
C ASN A 73 -14.81 -52.18 -50.67
N SER A 74 -14.87 -51.30 -51.67
CA SER A 74 -15.14 -51.66 -53.07
C SER A 74 -14.06 -51.01 -53.95
N TYR A 75 -13.60 -51.69 -55.00
CA TYR A 75 -12.46 -51.27 -55.82
C TYR A 75 -12.87 -50.31 -56.96
N ALA A 76 -13.61 -49.25 -56.63
CA ALA A 76 -14.08 -48.26 -57.59
C ALA A 76 -13.55 -46.86 -57.26
N THR A 77 -13.38 -46.02 -58.29
CA THR A 77 -13.00 -44.60 -58.16
C THR A 77 -13.93 -43.83 -57.21
N LEU A 78 -15.22 -44.17 -57.20
CA LEU A 78 -16.18 -43.63 -56.23
C LEU A 78 -15.80 -43.96 -54.78
N THR A 79 -15.27 -45.15 -54.53
CA THR A 79 -14.81 -45.54 -53.19
C THR A 79 -13.58 -44.75 -52.78
N GLU A 80 -12.65 -44.46 -53.70
CA GLU A 80 -11.50 -43.59 -53.43
C GLU A 80 -11.95 -42.17 -53.05
N ALA A 81 -12.92 -41.59 -53.77
CA ALA A 81 -13.49 -40.29 -53.43
C ALA A 81 -14.16 -40.29 -52.03
N VAL A 82 -14.90 -41.36 -51.70
CA VAL A 82 -15.54 -41.52 -50.38
C VAL A 82 -14.51 -41.69 -49.26
N VAL A 83 -13.43 -42.45 -49.51
CA VAL A 83 -12.32 -42.59 -48.56
C VAL A 83 -11.59 -41.25 -48.38
N GLY A 84 -11.37 -40.50 -49.46
CA GLY A 84 -10.82 -39.15 -49.41
C GLY A 84 -11.66 -38.22 -48.53
N PHE A 85 -12.98 -38.24 -48.69
CA PHE A 85 -13.90 -37.47 -47.84
C PHE A 85 -13.86 -37.89 -46.37
N SER A 86 -13.80 -39.20 -46.09
CA SER A 86 -13.64 -39.72 -44.72
C SER A 86 -12.32 -39.25 -44.10
N SER A 87 -11.24 -39.24 -44.88
CA SER A 87 -9.93 -38.72 -44.47
C SER A 87 -9.95 -37.22 -44.22
N ASP A 88 -10.64 -36.42 -45.04
CA ASP A 88 -10.83 -34.98 -44.81
C ASP A 88 -11.54 -34.72 -43.48
N ILE A 89 -12.62 -35.44 -43.18
CA ILE A 89 -13.31 -35.33 -41.87
C ILE A 89 -12.36 -35.64 -40.71
N LEU A 90 -11.52 -36.67 -40.85
CA LEU A 90 -10.53 -37.02 -39.83
C LEU A 90 -9.46 -35.92 -39.68
N ASN A 91 -8.96 -35.36 -40.78
CA ASN A 91 -7.99 -34.27 -40.74
C ASN A 91 -8.57 -33.04 -40.04
N LYS A 92 -9.81 -32.66 -40.37
CA LYS A 92 -10.54 -31.58 -39.68
C LYS A 92 -10.65 -31.85 -38.19
N SER A 93 -10.96 -33.08 -37.79
CA SER A 93 -10.98 -33.48 -36.38
C SER A 93 -9.64 -33.19 -35.69
N VAL A 94 -8.52 -33.53 -36.32
CA VAL A 94 -7.17 -33.28 -35.80
C VAL A 94 -6.89 -31.79 -35.69
N GLN A 95 -7.19 -30.98 -36.72
CA GLN A 95 -6.98 -29.53 -36.71
C GLN A 95 -7.75 -28.84 -35.57
N HIS A 96 -9.02 -29.21 -35.36
CA HIS A 96 -9.82 -28.65 -34.27
C HIS A 96 -9.33 -29.11 -32.89
N LYS A 97 -8.79 -30.33 -32.78
CA LYS A 97 -8.17 -30.80 -31.53
C LYS A 97 -6.91 -29.99 -31.21
N GLU A 98 -6.05 -29.79 -32.21
CA GLU A 98 -4.82 -29.01 -32.08
C GLU A 98 -5.13 -27.54 -31.72
N LEU A 99 -6.14 -26.94 -32.34
CA LEU A 99 -6.62 -25.61 -31.95
C LEU A 99 -7.03 -25.56 -30.47
N ALA A 100 -7.76 -26.57 -29.97
CA ALA A 100 -8.14 -26.64 -28.57
C ALA A 100 -6.92 -26.73 -27.63
N GLU A 101 -5.92 -27.55 -27.99
CA GLU A 101 -4.68 -27.72 -27.23
C GLU A 101 -3.83 -26.43 -27.21
N ASN A 102 -3.75 -25.72 -28.33
CA ASN A 102 -3.05 -24.45 -28.43
C ASN A 102 -3.77 -23.34 -27.64
N LEU A 103 -5.10 -23.26 -27.72
CA LEU A 103 -5.89 -22.31 -26.91
C LEU A 103 -5.75 -22.60 -25.41
N GLN A 104 -5.69 -23.87 -25.02
CA GLN A 104 -5.46 -24.26 -23.64
C GLN A 104 -4.08 -23.79 -23.15
N THR A 105 -3.04 -24.00 -23.96
CA THR A 105 -1.65 -23.77 -23.56
C THR A 105 -1.27 -22.28 -23.62
N ASP A 106 -1.53 -21.64 -24.75
CA ASP A 106 -0.97 -20.32 -25.07
C ASP A 106 -1.89 -19.16 -24.68
N VAL A 107 -3.15 -19.45 -24.35
CA VAL A 107 -4.13 -18.42 -23.98
C VAL A 107 -4.68 -18.69 -22.58
N LEU A 108 -5.29 -19.85 -22.35
CA LEU A 108 -5.98 -20.11 -21.08
C LEU A 108 -5.02 -20.17 -19.89
N ASN A 109 -3.92 -20.92 -20.00
CA ASN A 109 -2.96 -21.03 -18.90
C ASN A 109 -2.31 -19.67 -18.59
N GLU A 110 -1.99 -18.86 -19.61
CA GLU A 110 -1.42 -17.52 -19.43
C GLU A 110 -2.41 -16.58 -18.72
N LEU A 111 -3.69 -16.59 -19.11
CA LEU A 111 -4.75 -15.84 -18.43
C LEU A 111 -4.91 -16.27 -16.96
N GLN A 112 -4.84 -17.57 -16.68
CA GLN A 112 -4.92 -18.09 -15.32
C GLN A 112 -3.73 -17.65 -14.46
N ASN A 113 -2.53 -17.66 -15.02
CA ASN A 113 -1.33 -17.17 -14.34
C ASN A 113 -1.44 -15.67 -14.03
N LEU A 114 -1.84 -14.86 -15.02
CA LEU A 114 -2.05 -13.43 -14.86
C LEU A 114 -3.09 -13.13 -13.76
N ARG A 115 -4.19 -13.88 -13.73
CA ARG A 115 -5.23 -13.76 -12.70
C ARG A 115 -4.69 -14.02 -11.29
N GLU A 116 -3.85 -15.04 -11.11
CA GLU A 116 -3.23 -15.33 -9.82
C GLU A 116 -2.26 -14.23 -9.38
N ASP A 117 -1.47 -13.68 -10.33
CA ASP A 117 -0.59 -12.54 -10.08
C ASP A 117 -1.36 -11.30 -9.62
N VAL A 118 -2.47 -10.98 -10.29
CA VAL A 118 -3.37 -9.87 -9.91
C VAL A 118 -3.92 -10.07 -8.50
N TYR A 119 -4.34 -11.29 -8.17
CA TYR A 119 -4.87 -11.60 -6.84
C TYR A 119 -3.82 -11.46 -5.73
N LYS A 120 -2.62 -12.04 -5.94
CA LYS A 120 -1.51 -11.95 -4.97
C LYS A 120 -1.08 -10.51 -4.74
N SER A 121 -0.92 -9.75 -5.83
CA SER A 121 -0.49 -8.36 -5.78
C SER A 121 -1.53 -7.47 -5.08
N GLY A 122 -2.81 -7.62 -5.42
CA GLY A 122 -3.90 -6.89 -4.75
C GLY A 122 -4.01 -7.20 -3.25
N ARG A 123 -3.80 -8.46 -2.86
CA ARG A 123 -3.77 -8.86 -1.43
C ARG A 123 -2.57 -8.28 -0.69
N SER A 124 -1.40 -8.31 -1.31
CA SER A 124 -0.17 -7.73 -0.75
C SER A 124 -0.33 -6.22 -0.53
N ALA A 125 -0.79 -5.49 -1.57
CA ALA A 125 -1.04 -4.05 -1.49
C ALA A 125 -2.04 -3.68 -0.39
N ASN A 126 -3.14 -4.43 -0.26
CA ASN A 126 -4.12 -4.19 0.81
C ASN A 126 -3.53 -4.43 2.21
N THR A 127 -2.66 -5.43 2.36
CA THR A 127 -1.96 -5.71 3.63
C THR A 127 -1.03 -4.57 3.98
N ASN A 128 -0.22 -4.11 3.02
CA ASN A 128 0.71 -2.99 3.20
C ASN A 128 -0.03 -1.70 3.59
N ILE A 129 -1.14 -1.38 2.93
CA ILE A 129 -1.94 -0.18 3.25
C ILE A 129 -2.58 -0.27 4.64
N THR A 130 -2.99 -1.47 5.06
CA THR A 130 -3.50 -1.68 6.42
C THR A 130 -2.39 -1.48 7.46
N ALA A 131 -1.17 -1.92 7.17
CA ALA A 131 0.00 -1.69 8.02
C ALA A 131 0.36 -0.19 8.10
N LEU A 132 0.37 0.51 6.96
CA LEU A 132 0.59 1.97 6.90
C LEU A 132 -0.44 2.73 7.74
N SER A 133 -1.72 2.38 7.60
CA SER A 133 -2.83 3.01 8.34
C SER A 133 -2.68 2.79 9.84
N THR A 134 -2.31 1.58 10.26
CA THR A 134 -2.05 1.26 11.67
C THR A 134 -0.86 2.03 12.22
N ARG A 135 0.26 2.12 11.46
CA ARG A 135 1.46 2.86 11.87
C ARG A 135 1.16 4.34 12.06
N LEU A 136 0.41 4.94 11.14
CA LEU A 136 -0.01 6.34 11.23
C LEU A 136 -0.90 6.60 12.44
N LYS A 137 -1.91 5.74 12.64
CA LYS A 137 -2.82 5.84 13.80
C LYS A 137 -2.08 5.72 15.13
N ASN A 138 -1.11 4.82 15.22
CA ASN A 138 -0.29 4.65 16.44
C ASN A 138 0.55 5.90 16.72
N GLY A 139 1.17 6.48 15.68
CA GLY A 139 1.90 7.76 15.81
C GLY A 139 0.97 8.89 16.28
N GLU A 140 -0.22 8.99 15.71
CA GLU A 140 -1.20 10.01 16.08
C GLU A 140 -1.68 9.85 17.53
N VAL A 141 -1.96 8.62 17.96
CA VAL A 141 -2.34 8.33 19.37
C VAL A 141 -1.21 8.72 20.33
N ALA A 142 0.05 8.42 19.98
CA ALA A 142 1.21 8.79 20.79
C ALA A 142 1.34 10.31 20.91
N TYR A 143 1.22 11.04 19.80
CA TYR A 143 1.23 12.51 19.78
C TYR A 143 0.08 13.09 20.61
N ARG A 144 -1.17 12.65 20.40
CA ARG A 144 -2.33 13.12 21.17
C ARG A 144 -2.17 12.89 22.68
N LYS A 145 -1.56 11.76 23.07
CA LYS A 145 -1.25 11.47 24.48
C LYS A 145 -0.22 12.46 25.04
N ALA A 146 0.85 12.74 24.29
CA ALA A 146 1.88 13.69 24.69
C ALA A 146 1.33 15.13 24.76
N HIS A 147 0.52 15.53 23.78
CA HIS A 147 -0.16 16.83 23.76
C HIS A 147 -1.06 17.04 24.97
N ARG A 148 -1.93 16.07 25.31
CA ARG A 148 -2.77 16.15 26.51
C ARG A 148 -1.97 16.20 27.81
N ALA A 149 -0.79 15.56 27.85
CA ALA A 149 0.10 15.65 29.01
C ALA A 149 0.71 17.05 29.14
N TYR A 150 1.16 17.63 28.02
CA TYR A 150 1.61 19.00 27.95
C TYR A 150 0.52 20.00 28.36
N ASP A 151 -0.69 19.90 27.78
CA ASP A 151 -1.81 20.78 28.12
C ASP A 151 -2.08 20.79 29.62
N ARG A 152 -2.15 19.62 30.26
CA ARG A 152 -2.38 19.54 31.72
C ARG A 152 -1.25 20.20 32.51
N ALA A 153 0.00 19.87 32.20
CA ALA A 153 1.15 20.44 32.90
C ALA A 153 1.23 21.97 32.72
N TYR A 154 0.89 22.47 31.53
CA TYR A 154 0.83 23.90 31.24
C TYR A 154 -0.27 24.60 32.06
N HIS A 155 -1.48 24.04 32.11
CA HIS A 155 -2.58 24.63 32.89
C HIS A 155 -2.29 24.62 34.39
N GLU A 156 -1.71 23.54 34.92
CA GLU A 156 -1.25 23.48 36.31
C GLU A 156 -0.20 24.56 36.60
N ALA A 157 0.84 24.67 35.76
CA ALA A 157 1.88 25.68 35.92
C ALA A 157 1.34 27.11 35.83
N SER A 158 0.44 27.37 34.87
CA SER A 158 -0.23 28.65 34.71
C SER A 158 -1.06 29.01 35.96
N GLY A 159 -1.83 28.05 36.50
CA GLY A 159 -2.60 28.24 37.73
C GLY A 159 -1.72 28.60 38.92
N HIS A 160 -0.57 27.93 39.08
CA HIS A 160 0.40 28.25 40.14
C HIS A 160 1.06 29.61 39.95
N CYS A 161 1.37 30.01 38.71
CA CYS A 161 1.91 31.34 38.41
C CYS A 161 0.90 32.46 38.71
N ILE A 162 -0.37 32.26 38.36
CA ILE A 162 -1.45 33.21 38.66
C ILE A 162 -1.64 33.35 40.17
N SER A 163 -1.68 32.22 40.90
CA SER A 163 -1.80 32.21 42.36
C SER A 163 -0.60 32.89 43.05
N LEU A 164 0.61 32.75 42.50
CA LEU A 164 1.80 33.41 43.03
C LEU A 164 1.72 34.92 42.80
N LYS A 165 1.37 35.36 41.59
CA LYS A 165 1.19 36.78 41.24
C LYS A 165 0.14 37.48 42.10
N SER A 166 -0.95 36.81 42.46
CA SER A 166 -1.98 37.39 43.33
C SER A 166 -1.55 37.48 44.80
N THR A 167 -0.58 36.67 45.24
CA THR A 167 -0.15 36.60 46.63
C THR A 167 1.08 37.46 46.90
N ASP A 168 2.02 37.52 45.95
CA ASP A 168 3.27 38.27 46.08
C ASP A 168 3.85 38.62 44.68
N PRO A 169 3.58 39.83 44.15
CA PRO A 169 3.98 40.23 42.81
C PRO A 169 5.49 40.39 42.64
N GLU A 170 6.22 40.82 43.68
CA GLU A 170 7.69 40.97 43.64
C GLU A 170 8.37 39.59 43.52
N LEU A 171 7.85 38.59 44.23
CA LEU A 171 8.34 37.22 44.15
C LEU A 171 8.06 36.59 42.77
N ALA A 172 6.96 36.97 42.13
CA ALA A 172 6.61 36.49 40.80
C ALA A 172 7.53 37.03 39.70
N GLU A 173 8.11 38.22 39.86
CA GLU A 173 9.13 38.75 38.93
C GLU A 173 10.43 37.93 38.99
N SER A 174 10.82 37.48 40.20
CA SER A 174 12.02 36.62 40.38
C SER A 174 11.86 35.18 39.87
N LEU A 175 10.64 34.76 39.52
CA LEU A 175 10.35 33.38 39.12
C LEU A 175 11.06 32.99 37.83
N ASN A 176 11.14 33.91 36.86
CA ASN A 176 11.74 33.64 35.57
C ASN A 176 13.25 33.34 35.69
N ASP A 177 13.95 34.12 36.53
CA ASP A 177 15.37 33.93 36.81
C ASP A 177 15.63 32.60 37.52
N ARG A 178 14.79 32.24 38.49
CA ARG A 178 14.89 30.94 39.21
C ARG A 178 14.64 29.74 38.31
N VAL A 179 13.74 29.87 37.33
CA VAL A 179 13.49 28.82 36.33
C VAL A 179 14.69 28.67 35.40
N HIS A 180 15.25 29.79 34.91
CA HIS A 180 16.45 29.78 34.09
C HIS A 180 17.65 29.14 34.81
N GLU A 181 17.87 29.50 36.08
CA GLU A 181 18.94 28.91 36.90
C GLU A 181 18.73 27.39 37.10
N ALA A 182 17.48 26.95 37.29
CA ALA A 182 17.15 25.53 37.44
C ALA A 182 17.35 24.73 36.15
N ILE A 183 17.06 25.34 34.99
CA ILE A 183 17.33 24.73 33.67
C ILE A 183 18.83 24.61 33.44
N GLN A 184 19.60 25.67 33.68
CA GLN A 184 21.05 25.67 33.48
C GLN A 184 21.76 24.64 34.37
N LYS A 185 21.36 24.53 35.65
CA LYS A 185 21.87 23.48 36.55
C LYS A 185 21.53 22.07 36.06
N ALA A 186 20.35 21.87 35.48
CA ALA A 186 19.97 20.56 34.93
C ALA A 186 20.84 20.16 33.73
N GLU A 187 21.23 21.12 32.90
CA GLU A 187 22.11 20.89 31.73
C GLU A 187 23.55 20.57 32.14
N GLU A 188 24.10 21.29 33.12
CA GLU A 188 25.47 21.07 33.62
C GLU A 188 25.66 19.71 34.32
N THR A 189 24.58 19.18 34.93
CA THR A 189 24.64 17.88 35.62
C THR A 189 24.48 16.68 34.69
N GLY A 190 24.31 16.89 33.37
CA GLY A 190 24.16 15.83 32.36
C GLY A 190 22.90 14.96 32.51
N GLY A 191 22.04 15.26 33.48
CA GLY A 191 20.78 14.59 33.74
C GLY A 191 19.64 15.49 33.29
N GLY A 192 19.00 15.15 32.17
CA GLY A 192 17.90 15.93 31.60
C GLY A 192 16.85 16.35 32.64
N ILE A 193 16.07 17.40 32.34
CA ILE A 193 15.14 18.12 33.25
C ILE A 193 14.29 17.21 34.17
N ALA A 194 13.97 15.99 33.74
CA ALA A 194 13.30 14.96 34.55
C ALA A 194 14.05 14.52 35.83
N THR A 195 15.39 14.47 35.83
CA THR A 195 16.18 14.09 37.01
C THR A 195 16.29 15.21 38.04
N SER A 196 16.26 16.48 37.62
CA SER A 196 16.32 17.64 38.52
C SER A 196 15.05 17.80 39.37
N ALA A 197 13.88 17.43 38.82
CA ALA A 197 12.61 17.36 39.57
C ALA A 197 12.66 16.38 40.75
N SER A 198 13.36 15.26 40.60
CA SER A 198 13.54 14.27 41.66
C SER A 198 14.69 14.60 42.61
N SER A 199 15.71 15.31 42.12
CA SER A 199 16.84 15.82 42.91
C SER A 199 16.40 16.92 43.88
N LEU A 200 15.52 17.84 43.46
CA LEU A 200 14.96 18.88 44.34
C LEU A 200 14.13 18.29 45.50
N ARG A 201 13.36 17.22 45.26
CA ARG A 201 12.69 16.48 46.35
C ARG A 201 13.66 15.80 47.31
N LYS A 202 14.83 15.36 46.84
CA LYS A 202 15.87 14.76 47.71
C LYS A 202 16.71 15.82 48.42
N SER A 203 16.93 16.98 47.83
CA SER A 203 17.65 18.10 48.44
C SER A 203 16.86 18.77 49.57
N ALA A 204 15.51 18.76 49.46
CA ALA A 204 14.63 19.12 50.57
C ALA A 204 14.73 18.17 51.79
N MET A 205 15.20 16.92 51.60
CA MET A 205 15.45 15.99 52.71
C MET A 205 16.91 15.98 53.18
N HIS A 206 17.88 16.29 52.32
CA HIS A 206 19.31 16.23 52.67
C HIS A 206 19.92 17.53 53.20
N SER A 207 19.19 18.65 53.18
CA SER A 207 19.60 19.90 53.87
C SER A 207 19.16 19.99 55.34
N LEU A 208 18.65 18.89 55.92
CA LEU A 208 18.56 18.74 57.37
C LEU A 208 19.95 18.40 57.94
N GLY A 209 20.87 19.35 57.78
CA GLY A 209 22.06 19.43 58.63
C GLY A 209 21.57 19.57 60.06
N ILE A 210 21.92 18.58 60.88
CA ILE A 210 21.62 18.40 62.31
C ILE A 210 21.48 19.77 63.02
N GLN A 211 20.24 20.27 63.09
CA GLN A 211 19.82 21.32 63.99
C GLN A 211 18.73 20.75 64.91
N SER A 212 18.67 21.28 66.12
CA SER A 212 17.87 20.78 67.25
C SER A 212 16.44 20.32 66.85
N PRO A 213 16.01 19.10 67.25
CA PRO A 213 14.73 18.49 66.85
C PRO A 213 13.49 19.30 67.28
N THR A 214 13.62 20.25 68.19
CA THR A 214 12.54 21.12 68.67
C THR A 214 12.24 22.29 67.73
N LYS A 215 13.22 22.81 66.97
CA LYS A 215 12.98 23.91 66.02
C LYS A 215 12.32 23.42 64.73
N ASP A 216 12.69 22.22 64.30
CA ASP A 216 12.04 21.56 63.16
C ASP A 216 10.59 21.20 63.47
N LEU A 217 10.29 20.74 64.69
CA LEU A 217 8.89 20.48 65.10
C LEU A 217 8.04 21.74 65.15
N VAL A 218 8.59 22.87 65.63
CA VAL A 218 7.85 24.14 65.71
C VAL A 218 7.66 24.78 64.33
N ASN A 219 8.66 24.71 63.44
CA ASN A 219 8.50 25.14 62.05
C ASN A 219 7.56 24.22 61.25
N TRP A 220 7.40 22.96 61.66
CA TRP A 220 6.44 22.03 61.08
C TRP A 220 5.01 22.29 61.55
N LEU A 221 4.82 22.68 62.82
CA LEU A 221 3.50 23.04 63.37
C LEU A 221 3.04 24.46 62.98
N LEU A 222 3.96 25.41 62.81
CA LEU A 222 3.67 26.81 62.45
C LEU A 222 4.70 27.31 61.42
N PRO A 223 4.48 27.06 60.12
CA PRO A 223 5.39 27.52 59.09
C PRO A 223 5.45 29.05 59.09
N SER A 224 6.65 29.62 59.16
CA SER A 224 6.85 31.05 58.98
C SER A 224 6.32 31.50 57.61
N ASP A 225 5.84 32.73 57.50
CA ASP A 225 5.35 33.25 56.22
C ASP A 225 6.45 33.24 55.14
N SER A 226 7.72 33.38 55.53
CA SER A 226 8.87 33.19 54.65
C SER A 226 9.00 31.77 54.12
N HIS A 227 8.73 30.75 54.94
CA HIS A 227 8.78 29.34 54.53
C HIS A 227 7.61 28.99 53.61
N LYS A 228 6.41 29.50 53.88
CA LYS A 228 5.24 29.36 52.99
C LYS A 228 5.50 30.01 51.62
N LYS A 229 6.09 31.20 51.58
CA LYS A 229 6.50 31.86 50.34
C LYS A 229 7.58 31.10 49.58
N HIS A 230 8.56 30.55 50.28
CA HIS A 230 9.61 29.75 49.64
C HIS A 230 9.04 28.49 48.98
N THR A 231 8.20 27.76 49.71
CA THR A 231 7.56 26.52 49.25
C THR A 231 6.58 26.76 48.09
N THR A 232 5.84 27.88 48.07
CA THR A 232 4.99 28.22 46.92
C THR A 232 5.79 28.56 45.66
N VAL A 233 6.93 29.26 45.80
CA VAL A 233 7.81 29.53 44.65
C VAL A 233 8.48 28.25 44.16
N GLU A 234 8.98 27.40 45.05
CA GLU A 234 9.55 26.10 44.67
C GLU A 234 8.53 25.22 43.94
N ALA A 235 7.28 25.20 44.40
CA ALA A 235 6.20 24.51 43.70
C ALA A 235 5.96 25.11 42.31
N ALA A 236 5.88 26.45 42.19
CA ALA A 236 5.70 27.12 40.90
C ALA A 236 6.85 26.83 39.92
N VAL A 237 8.10 26.88 40.39
CA VAL A 237 9.29 26.48 39.60
C VAL A 237 9.16 25.03 39.16
N GLN A 238 8.77 24.11 40.05
CA GLN A 238 8.62 22.70 39.72
C GLN A 238 7.53 22.44 38.67
N HIS A 239 6.39 23.14 38.77
CA HIS A 239 5.33 23.03 37.77
C HIS A 239 5.75 23.59 36.41
N LEU A 240 6.51 24.70 36.37
CA LEU A 240 7.08 25.25 35.14
C LEU A 240 8.09 24.28 34.49
N LEU A 241 8.98 23.67 35.28
CA LEU A 241 9.91 22.65 34.79
C LEU A 241 9.17 21.41 34.25
N ASN A 242 8.10 20.99 34.91
CA ASN A 242 7.25 19.88 34.45
C ASN A 242 6.54 20.22 33.13
N ALA A 243 6.02 21.45 33.00
CA ALA A 243 5.41 21.93 31.77
C ALA A 243 6.41 21.98 30.61
N GLU A 244 7.63 22.46 30.85
CA GLU A 244 8.69 22.50 29.83
C GLU A 244 9.14 21.10 29.40
N ASN A 245 9.30 20.18 30.35
CA ASN A 245 9.59 18.78 30.02
C ASN A 245 8.44 18.14 29.22
N ALA A 246 7.18 18.41 29.59
CA ALA A 246 6.03 17.93 28.83
C ALA A 246 5.97 18.55 27.42
N ARG A 247 6.36 19.83 27.27
CA ARG A 247 6.48 20.53 25.97
C ARG A 247 7.52 19.86 25.09
N ALA A 248 8.72 19.61 25.62
CA ALA A 248 9.80 18.94 24.91
C ALA A 248 9.40 17.53 24.44
N ASN A 249 8.71 16.76 25.30
CA ASN A 249 8.18 15.45 24.93
C ASN A 249 7.09 15.52 23.86
N CYS A 250 6.23 16.54 23.91
CA CYS A 250 5.21 16.79 22.90
C CYS A 250 5.84 17.12 21.55
N LEU A 251 6.86 17.99 21.52
CA LEU A 251 7.62 18.31 20.30
C LEU A 251 8.30 17.08 19.71
N LYS A 252 8.97 16.28 20.54
CA LYS A 252 9.58 15.02 20.08
C LYS A 252 8.55 14.05 19.49
N ALA A 253 7.37 13.95 20.10
CA ALA A 253 6.28 13.12 19.58
C ALA A 253 5.73 13.66 18.25
N TRP A 254 5.67 14.98 18.09
CA TRP A 254 5.29 15.64 16.84
C TRP A 254 6.31 15.38 15.72
N ASP A 255 7.61 15.53 16.00
CA ASP A 255 8.67 15.27 15.02
C ASP A 255 8.65 13.81 14.57
N THR A 256 8.43 12.88 15.52
CA THR A 256 8.26 11.46 15.22
C THR A 256 7.03 11.21 14.34
N LEU A 257 5.90 11.85 14.64
CA LEU A 257 4.69 11.74 13.82
C LEU A 257 4.92 12.27 12.40
N ASN A 258 5.57 13.42 12.25
CA ASN A 258 5.89 13.99 10.94
C ASN A 258 6.81 13.08 10.12
N ALA A 259 7.84 12.52 10.74
CA ALA A 259 8.71 11.55 10.08
C ALA A 259 7.92 10.31 9.60
N VAL A 260 7.01 9.80 10.42
CA VAL A 260 6.11 8.69 10.04
C VAL A 260 5.18 9.10 8.90
N HIS A 261 4.62 10.32 8.91
CA HIS A 261 3.76 10.82 7.83
C HIS A 261 4.50 10.84 6.49
N VAL A 262 5.70 11.42 6.44
CA VAL A 262 6.52 11.50 5.23
C VAL A 262 6.83 10.09 4.71
N GLN A 263 7.28 9.19 5.60
CA GLN A 263 7.61 7.82 5.22
C GLN A 263 6.38 7.05 4.71
N CYS A 264 5.24 7.17 5.39
CA CYS A 264 3.99 6.56 4.94
C CYS A 264 3.52 7.12 3.60
N ALA A 265 3.72 8.41 3.32
CA ALA A 265 3.36 9.01 2.04
C ALA A 265 4.20 8.44 0.88
N ILE A 266 5.51 8.29 1.09
CA ILE A 266 6.43 7.68 0.10
C ILE A 266 6.04 6.22 -0.16
N GLU A 267 5.85 5.43 0.89
CA GLU A 267 5.45 4.03 0.77
C GLU A 267 4.07 3.88 0.11
N PHE A 268 3.12 4.77 0.43
CA PHE A 268 1.81 4.77 -0.22
C PHE A 268 1.90 5.08 -1.72
N GLN A 269 2.74 6.04 -2.12
CA GLN A 269 2.99 6.34 -3.53
C GLN A 269 3.63 5.16 -4.26
N ALA A 270 4.57 4.45 -3.62
CA ALA A 270 5.15 3.23 -4.18
C ALA A 270 4.07 2.17 -4.44
N ILE A 271 3.18 1.92 -3.48
CA ILE A 271 2.06 0.98 -3.64
C ILE A 271 1.14 1.41 -4.80
N LEU A 272 0.86 2.71 -4.94
CA LEU A 272 0.05 3.21 -6.04
C LEU A 272 0.71 3.00 -7.41
N ASN A 273 2.03 3.22 -7.51
CA ASN A 273 2.78 2.97 -8.73
C ASN A 273 2.82 1.48 -9.08
N ASP A 274 3.03 0.60 -8.09
CA ASP A 274 3.01 -0.85 -8.31
C ASP A 274 1.64 -1.31 -8.83
N MET A 275 0.55 -0.76 -8.27
CA MET A 275 -0.81 -1.07 -8.71
C MET A 275 -1.12 -0.51 -10.11
N GLN A 276 -0.55 0.63 -10.48
CA GLN A 276 -0.65 1.16 -11.84
C GLN A 276 0.08 0.24 -12.83
N GLY A 277 1.33 -0.12 -12.54
CA GLY A 277 2.10 -1.03 -13.39
C GLY A 277 1.44 -2.40 -13.54
N LEU A 278 0.79 -2.90 -12.48
CA LEU A 278 -0.03 -4.10 -12.56
C LEU A 278 -1.21 -3.94 -13.54
N GLU A 279 -1.91 -2.82 -13.52
CA GLU A 279 -3.02 -2.56 -14.44
C GLU A 279 -2.54 -2.48 -15.90
N GLU A 280 -1.48 -1.70 -16.14
CA GLU A 280 -0.86 -1.60 -17.46
C GLU A 280 -0.43 -2.97 -18.00
N ARG A 281 0.17 -3.81 -17.14
CA ARG A 281 0.51 -5.19 -17.47
C ARG A 281 -0.74 -6.01 -17.81
N VAL A 282 -1.80 -5.93 -17.00
CA VAL A 282 -3.05 -6.66 -17.28
C VAL A 282 -3.62 -6.30 -18.64
N ILE A 283 -3.69 -5.00 -18.98
CA ILE A 283 -4.17 -4.55 -20.29
C ILE A 283 -3.29 -5.13 -21.40
N PHE A 284 -1.98 -5.01 -21.28
CA PHE A 284 -1.04 -5.48 -22.29
C PHE A 284 -1.14 -6.99 -22.52
N GLU A 285 -1.14 -7.78 -21.46
CA GLU A 285 -1.21 -9.24 -21.52
C GLU A 285 -2.56 -9.70 -22.09
N ILE A 286 -3.68 -9.08 -21.69
CA ILE A 286 -4.99 -9.39 -22.28
C ILE A 286 -4.98 -9.10 -23.79
N GLN A 287 -4.40 -7.97 -24.23
CA GLN A 287 -4.30 -7.67 -25.66
C GLN A 287 -3.46 -8.70 -26.41
N ASP A 288 -2.34 -9.12 -25.85
CA ASP A 288 -1.50 -10.16 -26.44
C ASP A 288 -2.25 -11.50 -26.55
N MET A 289 -3.00 -11.88 -25.50
CA MET A 289 -3.78 -13.11 -25.49
C MET A 289 -4.87 -13.12 -26.55
N LEU A 290 -5.55 -11.98 -26.73
CA LEU A 290 -6.57 -11.83 -27.77
C LEU A 290 -5.94 -11.90 -29.18
N ARG A 291 -4.73 -11.37 -29.37
CA ARG A 291 -4.00 -11.51 -30.65
C ARG A 291 -3.60 -12.96 -30.90
N LYS A 292 -3.03 -13.65 -29.91
CA LYS A 292 -2.71 -15.08 -30.00
C LYS A 292 -3.93 -15.89 -30.38
N HIS A 293 -5.07 -15.65 -29.73
CA HIS A 293 -6.34 -16.31 -30.08
C HIS A 293 -6.70 -16.11 -31.56
N ILE A 294 -6.68 -14.87 -32.06
CA ILE A 294 -6.99 -14.59 -33.48
C ILE A 294 -6.03 -15.31 -34.42
N VAL A 295 -4.73 -15.34 -34.11
CA VAL A 295 -3.71 -16.02 -34.94
C VAL A 295 -3.97 -17.52 -34.98
N LEU A 296 -4.24 -18.14 -33.84
CA LEU A 296 -4.53 -19.58 -33.75
C LEU A 296 -5.76 -19.96 -34.58
N GLU A 297 -6.85 -19.18 -34.47
CA GLU A 297 -8.07 -19.38 -35.26
C GLU A 297 -7.78 -19.23 -36.76
N SER A 298 -7.08 -18.16 -37.15
CA SER A 298 -6.74 -17.89 -38.55
C SER A 298 -5.87 -18.99 -39.16
N SER A 299 -4.92 -19.52 -38.39
CA SER A 299 -4.07 -20.63 -38.81
C SER A 299 -4.89 -21.91 -39.01
N CYS A 300 -5.81 -22.22 -38.09
CA CYS A 300 -6.72 -23.36 -38.23
C CYS A 300 -7.55 -23.25 -39.52
N PHE A 301 -8.16 -22.09 -39.79
CA PHE A 301 -8.93 -21.87 -41.01
C PHE A 301 -8.09 -22.05 -42.29
N ALA A 302 -6.86 -21.54 -42.31
CA ALA A 302 -5.96 -21.71 -43.45
C ALA A 302 -5.65 -23.20 -43.72
N ASN A 303 -5.40 -23.98 -42.67
CA ASN A 303 -5.15 -25.42 -42.80
C ASN A 303 -6.40 -26.16 -43.32
N LEU A 304 -7.58 -25.85 -42.78
CA LEU A 304 -8.85 -26.44 -43.24
C LEU A 304 -9.14 -26.13 -44.72
N GLN A 305 -8.79 -24.93 -45.19
CA GLN A 305 -8.92 -24.56 -46.59
C GLN A 305 -7.98 -25.39 -47.49
N TYR A 306 -6.74 -25.60 -47.06
CA TYR A 306 -5.78 -26.43 -47.77
C TYR A 306 -6.25 -27.88 -47.89
N ASP A 307 -6.77 -28.47 -46.81
CA ASP A 307 -7.27 -29.84 -46.79
C ASP A 307 -8.42 -30.05 -47.80
N ILE A 308 -9.34 -29.08 -47.91
CA ILE A 308 -10.43 -29.12 -48.88
C ILE A 308 -9.91 -29.06 -50.33
N GLN A 309 -8.88 -28.25 -50.60
CA GLN A 309 -8.28 -28.18 -51.94
C GLN A 309 -7.65 -29.52 -52.35
N MET A 310 -7.02 -30.20 -51.39
CA MET A 310 -6.46 -31.54 -51.62
C MET A 310 -7.56 -32.58 -51.89
N LEU A 311 -8.69 -32.49 -51.18
CA LEU A 311 -9.85 -33.36 -51.42
C LEU A 311 -10.40 -33.20 -52.85
N PHE A 312 -10.53 -31.97 -53.35
CA PHE A 312 -10.99 -31.75 -54.73
C PHE A 312 -10.07 -32.41 -55.76
N GLY A 313 -8.75 -32.35 -55.56
CA GLY A 313 -7.80 -33.06 -56.42
C GLY A 313 -8.05 -34.57 -56.47
N VAL A 314 -8.37 -35.20 -55.32
CA VAL A 314 -8.72 -36.63 -55.26
C VAL A 314 -10.04 -36.93 -55.95
N MET A 315 -11.04 -36.04 -55.82
CA MET A 315 -12.36 -36.24 -56.42
C MET A 315 -12.40 -36.03 -57.95
N GLU A 316 -11.48 -35.22 -58.48
CA GLU A 316 -11.37 -34.90 -59.91
C GLU A 316 -10.45 -35.86 -60.68
N SER A 317 -9.71 -36.71 -59.98
CA SER A 317 -8.81 -37.74 -60.54
C SER A 317 -9.58 -38.96 -61.04
#